data_AF-A0A1S3DLN3-F1
#
_entry.id   AF-A0A1S3DLN3-F1
#
_cell.length_a   1.000
_cell.length_b   1.000
_cell.length_c   1.000
_cell.angle_alpha   90.00
_cell.angle_beta   90.00
_cell.angle_gamma   90.00
#
_symmetry.space_group_name_H-M   'P 1'
#
loop_
_entity.id
_entity.type
_entity.pdbx_description
1 polymer ?
#
loop_
_entity_poly.entity_id
_entity_poly.type
_entity_poly.pdbx_seq_one_letter_code
_entity_poly.pdbx_strand_id
1 'polypeptide(L)'
;TITTLSPKLCVEFTNKGLMPMLYQYLQSANRSEPNKLMAIAILRVFINLARFDLTAPILWKVTLMVDGLNTIVDLIKIWYGKNEELMCAATTLLWLFAMKPENIEVINSTENLNKKLLYVFTQLDRKKPKKPSAPLSLPGAKADWGLGYRRKVFTHPLYAVTTVCRKLGLVGGGEDLSRVSIASAGHASSRLRSVKIAKHSF
;
A
#
# COMPACT_ATOMS: atom_id res chain seq x y z
N THR A 1 -15.80 -0.43 9.08
CA THR A 1 -16.15 -1.64 8.30
C THR A 1 -14.94 -2.13 7.55
N ILE A 2 -14.45 -3.33 7.88
CA ILE A 2 -13.34 -4.00 7.18
C ILE A 2 -13.97 -4.83 6.05
N THR A 3 -13.92 -4.34 4.81
CA THR A 3 -14.28 -5.13 3.63
C THR A 3 -13.10 -6.04 3.29
N THR A 4 -13.03 -7.21 3.94
CA THR A 4 -12.20 -8.32 3.46
C THR A 4 -12.97 -9.05 2.37
N LEU A 5 -12.50 -8.96 1.14
CA LEU A 5 -13.03 -9.79 0.06
C LEU A 5 -12.55 -11.23 0.28
N SER A 6 -13.45 -12.21 0.12
CA SER A 6 -13.07 -13.61 0.07
C SER A 6 -12.33 -13.91 -1.25
N PRO A 7 -11.53 -14.99 -1.32
CA PRO A 7 -10.87 -15.39 -2.57
C PRO A 7 -11.85 -15.53 -3.73
N LYS A 8 -13.02 -16.15 -3.48
CA LYS A 8 -14.10 -16.31 -4.47
C LYS A 8 -14.57 -14.97 -5.00
N LEU A 9 -14.81 -14.00 -4.11
CA LEU A 9 -15.29 -12.69 -4.52
C LEU A 9 -14.23 -11.93 -5.33
N CYS A 10 -12.94 -12.06 -5.00
CA CYS A 10 -11.86 -11.50 -5.82
C CYS A 10 -11.91 -12.03 -7.26
N VAL A 11 -12.07 -13.35 -7.44
CA VAL A 11 -12.19 -13.97 -8.78
C VAL A 11 -13.46 -13.52 -9.50
N GLU A 12 -14.59 -13.38 -8.79
CA GLU A 12 -15.81 -12.84 -9.40
C GLU A 12 -15.64 -11.40 -9.88
N PHE A 13 -14.93 -10.56 -9.12
CA PHE A 13 -14.62 -9.18 -9.53
C PHE A 13 -13.83 -9.14 -10.84
N THR A 14 -12.89 -10.06 -11.02
CA THR A 14 -12.13 -10.15 -12.28
C THR A 14 -12.96 -10.70 -13.42
N ASN A 15 -13.74 -11.76 -13.19
CA ASN A 15 -14.50 -12.43 -14.26
C ASN A 15 -15.67 -11.58 -14.78
N LYS A 16 -16.29 -10.77 -13.91
CA LYS A 16 -17.41 -9.89 -14.28
C LYS A 16 -16.97 -8.57 -14.91
N GLY A 17 -15.66 -8.36 -15.12
CA GLY A 17 -15.15 -7.14 -15.77
C GLY A 17 -15.48 -5.86 -15.00
N LEU A 18 -15.54 -5.90 -13.67
CA LEU A 18 -15.95 -4.75 -12.85
C LEU A 18 -14.83 -3.70 -12.67
N MET A 19 -13.57 -4.11 -12.84
CA MET A 19 -12.41 -3.23 -12.58
C MET A 19 -12.36 -1.96 -13.47
N PRO A 20 -12.62 -2.02 -14.80
CA PRO A 20 -12.69 -0.81 -15.62
C PRO A 20 -13.76 0.18 -15.15
N MET A 21 -14.95 -0.30 -14.79
CA MET A 21 -16.04 0.53 -14.27
C MET A 21 -15.61 1.22 -12.95
N LEU A 22 -14.95 0.49 -12.05
CA LEU A 22 -14.43 1.08 -10.82
C LEU A 22 -13.37 2.16 -11.07
N TYR A 23 -12.51 1.98 -12.09
CA TYR A 23 -11.57 3.03 -12.50
C TYR A 23 -12.29 4.27 -13.05
N GLN A 24 -13.36 4.12 -13.83
CA GLN A 24 -14.16 5.26 -14.30
C GLN A 24 -14.73 6.09 -13.14
N TYR A 25 -15.16 5.44 -12.05
CA TYR A 25 -15.58 6.14 -10.83
C TYR A 25 -14.44 6.89 -10.14
N LEU A 26 -13.22 6.32 -10.13
CA LEU A 26 -12.05 7.02 -9.59
C LEU A 26 -11.61 8.20 -10.46
N GLN A 27 -11.76 8.10 -11.78
CA GLN A 27 -11.41 9.16 -12.73
C GLN A 27 -12.41 10.32 -12.67
N SER A 28 -13.68 10.03 -12.40
CA SER A 28 -14.71 11.04 -12.14
C SER A 28 -14.74 11.51 -10.67
N ALA A 29 -13.71 11.17 -9.89
CA ALA A 29 -13.66 11.52 -8.49
C ALA A 29 -13.63 13.04 -8.27
N ASN A 30 -14.56 13.53 -7.44
CA ASN A 30 -14.61 14.92 -7.00
C ASN A 30 -14.38 15.01 -5.48
N ARG A 31 -14.42 16.23 -4.93
CA ARG A 31 -14.10 16.47 -3.50
C ARG A 31 -15.29 16.27 -2.55
N SER A 32 -16.42 15.75 -3.03
CA SER A 32 -17.58 15.49 -2.17
C SER A 32 -17.32 14.31 -1.21
N GLU A 33 -17.98 14.35 -0.05
CA GLU A 33 -17.86 13.28 0.95
C GLU A 33 -18.29 11.91 0.43
N PRO A 34 -19.41 11.75 -0.31
CA PRO A 34 -19.78 10.45 -0.88
C PRO A 34 -18.72 9.90 -1.84
N ASN A 35 -18.12 10.78 -2.66
CA ASN A 35 -17.08 10.38 -3.60
C ASN A 35 -15.81 9.90 -2.87
N LYS A 36 -15.43 10.60 -1.80
CA LYS A 36 -14.31 10.19 -0.93
C LYS A 36 -14.51 8.79 -0.35
N LEU A 37 -15.69 8.51 0.20
CA LEU A 37 -16.01 7.20 0.77
C LEU A 37 -16.01 6.10 -0.30
N MET A 38 -16.56 6.40 -1.48
CA MET A 38 -16.55 5.49 -2.62
C MET A 38 -15.13 5.19 -3.09
N ALA A 39 -14.28 6.21 -3.26
CA ALA A 39 -12.90 6.05 -3.68
C ALA A 39 -12.09 5.20 -2.68
N ILE A 40 -12.28 5.39 -1.38
CA ILE A 40 -11.67 4.54 -0.34
C ILE A 40 -12.12 3.09 -0.48
N ALA A 41 -13.43 2.86 -0.68
CA ALA A 41 -13.96 1.52 -0.87
C ALA A 41 -13.37 0.83 -2.11
N ILE A 42 -13.30 1.54 -3.23
CA ILE A 42 -12.71 1.05 -4.48
C ILE A 42 -11.23 0.73 -4.30
N LEU A 43 -10.45 1.63 -3.71
CA LEU A 43 -9.03 1.41 -3.46
C LEU A 43 -8.81 0.18 -2.57
N ARG A 44 -9.65 -0.03 -1.55
CA ARG A 44 -9.60 -1.23 -0.71
C ARG A 44 -9.90 -2.50 -1.51
N VAL A 45 -10.86 -2.48 -2.44
CA VAL A 45 -11.10 -3.60 -3.36
C VAL A 45 -9.85 -3.88 -4.18
N PHE A 46 -9.28 -2.87 -4.83
CA PHE A 46 -8.07 -3.02 -5.64
C PHE A 46 -6.87 -3.51 -4.84
N ILE A 47 -6.68 -3.04 -3.60
CA ILE A 47 -5.63 -3.54 -2.71
C ILE A 47 -5.81 -5.04 -2.40
N ASN A 48 -7.04 -5.50 -2.16
CA ASN A 48 -7.29 -6.93 -1.95
C ASN A 48 -6.98 -7.74 -3.22
N LEU A 49 -7.41 -7.24 -4.39
CA LEU A 49 -7.12 -7.89 -5.68
C LEU A 49 -5.61 -7.92 -6.00
N ALA A 50 -4.89 -6.84 -5.71
CA ALA A 50 -3.44 -6.73 -5.91
C ALA A 50 -2.62 -7.66 -5.01
N ARG A 51 -3.17 -8.04 -3.85
CA ARG A 51 -2.54 -8.95 -2.89
C ARG A 51 -2.77 -10.43 -3.18
N PHE A 52 -3.73 -10.74 -4.04
CA PHE A 52 -4.09 -12.11 -4.35
C PHE A 52 -3.47 -12.51 -5.68
N ASP A 53 -2.61 -13.53 -5.63
CA ASP A 53 -1.74 -13.93 -6.75
C ASP A 53 -2.50 -14.22 -8.05
N LEU A 54 -3.73 -14.76 -7.95
CA LEU A 54 -4.57 -15.04 -9.12
C LEU A 54 -5.13 -13.77 -9.79
N THR A 55 -5.44 -12.73 -9.01
CA THR A 55 -6.10 -11.52 -9.52
C THR A 55 -5.14 -10.36 -9.77
N ALA A 56 -3.98 -10.36 -9.11
CA ALA A 56 -3.01 -9.27 -9.21
C ALA A 56 -2.50 -9.02 -10.64
N PRO A 57 -2.18 -10.04 -11.47
CA PRO A 57 -1.79 -9.82 -12.87
C PRO A 57 -2.92 -9.22 -13.71
N ILE A 58 -4.17 -9.64 -13.46
CA ILE A 58 -5.35 -9.16 -14.19
C ILE A 58 -5.61 -7.69 -13.83
N LEU A 59 -5.58 -7.35 -12.54
CA LEU A 59 -5.72 -5.98 -12.09
C LEU A 59 -4.62 -5.08 -12.67
N TRP A 60 -3.37 -5.55 -12.70
CA TRP A 60 -2.26 -4.82 -13.31
C TRP A 60 -2.53 -4.52 -14.79
N LYS A 61 -2.89 -5.55 -15.58
CA LYS A 61 -3.24 -5.39 -16.99
C LYS A 61 -4.37 -4.38 -17.20
N VAL A 62 -5.44 -4.48 -16.42
CA VAL A 62 -6.56 -3.52 -16.50
C VAL A 62 -6.12 -2.11 -16.11
N THR A 63 -5.29 -1.97 -15.08
CA THR A 63 -4.74 -0.68 -14.64
C THR A 63 -3.99 0.00 -15.78
N LEU A 64 -3.16 -0.73 -16.53
CA LEU A 64 -2.46 -0.15 -17.69
C LEU A 64 -3.43 0.22 -18.82
N MET A 65 -4.40 -0.65 -19.13
CA MET A 65 -5.37 -0.45 -20.20
C MET A 65 -6.23 0.82 -20.03
N VAL A 66 -6.54 1.19 -18.79
CA VAL A 66 -7.46 2.31 -18.48
C VAL A 66 -6.75 3.56 -17.97
N ASP A 67 -5.43 3.66 -18.13
CA ASP A 67 -4.60 4.73 -17.56
C ASP A 67 -4.77 4.90 -16.03
N GLY A 68 -4.89 3.75 -15.36
CA GLY A 68 -5.08 3.66 -13.92
C GLY A 68 -3.87 4.14 -13.12
N LEU A 69 -2.65 4.09 -13.67
CA LEU A 69 -1.46 4.63 -13.01
C LEU A 69 -1.54 6.16 -12.83
N ASN A 70 -1.93 6.89 -13.88
CA ASN A 70 -2.18 8.32 -13.77
C ASN A 70 -3.31 8.62 -12.79
N THR A 71 -4.39 7.84 -12.86
CA THR A 71 -5.51 7.95 -11.92
C THR A 71 -5.05 7.82 -10.46
N ILE A 72 -4.21 6.82 -10.16
CA ILE A 72 -3.69 6.57 -8.82
C ILE A 72 -2.81 7.73 -8.34
N VAL A 73 -1.86 8.20 -9.16
CA VAL A 73 -0.97 9.30 -8.75
C VAL A 73 -1.73 10.63 -8.63
N ASP A 74 -2.77 10.84 -9.44
CA ASP A 74 -3.64 12.01 -9.31
C ASP A 74 -4.46 11.97 -8.03
N LEU A 75 -4.97 10.80 -7.60
CA LEU A 75 -5.59 10.67 -6.28
C LEU A 75 -4.60 11.01 -5.16
N ILE A 76 -3.36 10.53 -5.23
CA ILE A 76 -2.30 10.88 -4.26
C ILE A 76 -2.09 12.41 -4.23
N LYS A 77 -1.99 13.05 -5.40
CA LYS A 77 -1.78 14.49 -5.54
C LYS A 77 -3.00 15.34 -5.15
N ILE A 78 -4.21 14.88 -5.37
CA ILE A 78 -5.42 15.64 -5.02
C ILE A 78 -5.63 15.65 -3.51
N TRP A 79 -5.34 14.53 -2.85
CA TRP A 79 -5.71 14.27 -1.46
C TRP A 79 -4.57 14.39 -0.44
N TYR A 80 -3.31 14.61 -0.85
CA TYR A 80 -2.23 14.88 0.09
C TYR A 80 -2.57 16.09 1.00
N GLY A 81 -2.40 15.91 2.31
CA GLY A 81 -2.74 16.93 3.32
C GLY A 81 -4.23 17.26 3.46
N LYS A 82 -5.14 16.55 2.77
CA LYS A 82 -6.60 16.74 2.86
C LYS A 82 -7.31 15.51 3.41
N ASN A 83 -6.93 14.32 2.91
CA ASN A 83 -7.43 13.06 3.42
C ASN A 83 -6.31 12.02 3.41
N GLU A 84 -5.73 11.79 4.59
CA GLU A 84 -4.58 10.90 4.73
C GLU A 84 -4.93 9.45 4.43
N GLU A 85 -6.14 8.99 4.76
CA GLU A 85 -6.58 7.61 4.53
C GLU A 85 -6.63 7.28 3.04
N LEU A 86 -7.32 8.10 2.25
CA LEU A 86 -7.47 7.90 0.81
C LEU A 86 -6.12 8.01 0.11
N MET A 87 -5.31 9.01 0.47
CA MET A 87 -3.96 9.17 -0.04
C MET A 87 -3.08 7.95 0.29
N CYS A 88 -3.14 7.45 1.53
CA CYS A 88 -2.38 6.26 1.93
C CYS A 88 -2.87 4.99 1.23
N ALA A 89 -4.18 4.85 0.99
CA ALA A 89 -4.74 3.73 0.23
C ALA A 89 -4.27 3.75 -1.23
N ALA A 90 -4.31 4.90 -1.90
CA ALA A 90 -3.80 5.07 -3.27
C ALA A 90 -2.29 4.78 -3.34
N THR A 91 -1.52 5.30 -2.37
CA THR A 91 -0.08 5.04 -2.27
C THR A 91 0.20 3.56 -1.98
N THR A 92 -0.64 2.88 -1.18
CA THR A 92 -0.54 1.44 -0.92
C THR A 92 -0.74 0.63 -2.19
N LEU A 93 -1.73 0.98 -3.02
CA LEU A 93 -1.96 0.29 -4.29
C LEU A 93 -0.75 0.44 -5.23
N LEU A 94 -0.20 1.66 -5.35
CA LEU A 94 1.00 1.91 -6.14
C LEU A 94 2.22 1.12 -5.60
N TRP A 95 2.38 1.07 -4.27
CA TRP A 95 3.40 0.26 -3.62
C TRP A 95 3.30 -1.22 -4.00
N LEU A 96 2.08 -1.80 -3.95
CA LEU A 96 1.86 -3.20 -4.30
C LEU A 96 2.23 -3.50 -5.75
N PHE A 97 1.96 -2.58 -6.68
CA PHE A 97 2.42 -2.72 -8.06
C PHE A 97 3.94 -2.65 -8.18
N ALA A 98 4.57 -1.70 -7.49
CA ALA A 98 6.02 -1.54 -7.48
C ALA A 98 6.78 -2.68 -6.77
N MET A 99 6.09 -3.58 -6.05
CA MET A 99 6.73 -4.75 -5.45
C MET A 99 7.30 -5.71 -6.50
N LYS A 100 6.70 -5.76 -7.69
CA LYS A 100 7.17 -6.55 -8.83
C LYS A 100 8.20 -5.75 -9.62
N PRO A 101 9.45 -6.22 -9.77
CA PRO A 101 10.51 -5.48 -10.48
C PRO A 101 10.10 -5.07 -11.90
N GLU A 102 9.43 -5.95 -12.64
CA GLU A 102 8.96 -5.71 -14.00
C GLU A 102 7.97 -4.54 -14.12
N ASN A 103 7.24 -4.22 -13.04
CA ASN A 103 6.31 -3.10 -13.03
C ASN A 103 7.01 -1.76 -12.78
N ILE A 104 8.21 -1.76 -12.18
CA ILE A 104 8.91 -0.52 -11.81
C ILE A 104 9.28 0.27 -13.06
N GLU A 105 9.77 -0.39 -14.10
CA GLU A 105 10.12 0.24 -15.38
C GLU A 105 8.90 0.92 -16.01
N VAL A 106 7.76 0.24 -16.04
CA VAL A 106 6.49 0.78 -16.56
C VAL A 106 5.99 1.97 -15.75
N ILE A 107 6.08 1.89 -14.42
CA ILE A 107 5.70 3.00 -13.53
C ILE A 107 6.60 4.21 -13.81
N ASN A 108 7.91 3.99 -13.95
CA ASN A 108 8.88 5.06 -14.23
C ASN A 108 8.75 5.66 -15.62
N SER A 109 8.30 4.89 -16.61
CA SER A 109 8.01 5.38 -17.96
C SER A 109 6.65 6.08 -18.07
N THR A 110 5.80 6.02 -17.03
CA THR A 110 4.49 6.67 -17.05
C THR A 110 4.65 8.19 -16.98
N GLU A 111 4.02 8.88 -17.92
CA GLU A 111 4.20 10.32 -18.09
C GLU A 111 3.87 11.11 -16.81
N ASN A 112 4.77 12.00 -16.40
CA ASN A 112 4.61 12.90 -15.26
C ASN A 112 4.36 12.24 -13.89
N LEU A 113 4.28 10.91 -13.78
CA LEU A 113 4.03 10.20 -12.52
C LEU A 113 5.12 10.52 -11.50
N ASN A 114 6.38 10.40 -11.90
CA ASN A 114 7.53 10.68 -11.03
C ASN A 114 7.56 12.14 -10.57
N LYS A 115 7.23 13.08 -11.46
CA LYS A 115 7.14 14.52 -11.12
C LYS A 115 6.03 14.77 -10.09
N LYS A 116 4.84 14.16 -10.27
CA LYS A 116 3.71 14.27 -9.35
C LYS A 116 4.06 13.69 -7.97
N LEU A 117 4.70 12.50 -7.92
CA LEU A 117 5.13 11.88 -6.67
C LEU A 117 6.19 12.72 -5.94
N LEU A 118 7.23 13.19 -6.64
CA LEU A 118 8.26 14.04 -6.05
C LEU A 118 7.69 15.36 -5.54
N TYR A 119 6.72 15.95 -6.25
CA TYR A 119 5.99 17.11 -5.75
C TYR A 119 5.29 16.79 -4.43
N VAL A 120 4.53 15.69 -4.33
CA VAL A 120 3.85 15.32 -3.08
C VAL A 120 4.86 15.04 -1.96
N PHE A 121 5.95 14.32 -2.26
CA PHE A 121 7.05 14.05 -1.33
C PHE A 121 7.60 15.35 -0.74
N THR A 122 8.02 16.28 -1.60
CA THR A 122 8.60 17.57 -1.16
C THR A 122 7.62 18.42 -0.35
N GLN A 123 6.32 18.40 -0.68
CA GLN A 123 5.30 19.11 0.09
C GLN A 123 5.10 18.49 1.48
N LEU A 124 5.12 17.17 1.59
CA LEU A 124 4.97 16.48 2.88
C LEU A 124 6.23 16.61 3.75
N ASP A 125 7.41 16.55 3.15
CA ASP A 125 8.69 16.67 3.85
C ASP A 125 8.87 18.06 4.48
N ARG A 126 8.55 19.13 3.71
CA ARG A 126 8.56 20.51 4.20
C ARG A 126 7.64 20.76 5.40
N LYS A 127 6.53 20.02 5.50
CA LYS A 127 5.55 20.17 6.57
C LYS A 127 6.00 19.56 7.91
N LYS A 128 7.16 18.88 7.97
CA LYS A 128 7.71 18.20 9.17
C LYS A 128 6.60 17.52 9.98
N PRO A 129 6.01 16.44 9.47
CA PRO A 129 4.82 15.84 10.08
C PRO A 129 5.08 15.48 11.54
N LYS A 130 4.03 15.62 12.36
CA LYS A 130 4.07 15.19 13.76
C LYS A 130 4.58 13.75 13.83
N LYS A 131 5.44 13.45 14.81
CA LYS A 131 5.97 12.09 15.00
C LYS A 131 4.80 11.10 15.04
N PRO A 132 4.88 9.97 14.32
CA PRO A 132 3.82 8.98 14.33
C PRO A 132 3.61 8.46 15.75
N SER A 133 2.35 8.37 16.17
CA SER A 133 1.95 7.84 17.48
C SER A 133 2.14 6.32 17.59
N ALA A 134 2.31 5.63 16.47
CA ALA A 134 2.47 4.19 16.38
C ALA A 134 3.66 3.82 15.48
N PRO A 135 4.29 2.64 15.68
CA PRO A 135 5.38 2.19 14.83
C PRO A 135 4.97 2.20 13.36
N LEU A 136 5.84 2.74 12.51
CA LEU A 136 5.68 2.70 11.06
C LEU A 136 5.97 1.27 10.59
N SER A 137 5.07 0.74 9.76
CA SER A 137 5.23 -0.61 9.19
C SER A 137 4.72 -0.63 7.77
N LEU A 138 5.32 -1.50 6.95
CA LEU A 138 4.91 -1.72 5.58
C LEU A 138 3.55 -2.43 5.53
N PRO A 139 2.70 -2.13 4.53
CA PRO A 139 1.49 -2.88 4.28
C PRO A 139 1.83 -4.35 3.97
N GLY A 140 0.98 -5.28 4.41
CA GLY A 140 1.12 -6.68 4.04
C GLY A 140 1.11 -6.87 2.52
N ALA A 141 2.01 -7.70 1.99
CA ALA A 141 2.10 -7.97 0.56
C ALA A 141 1.13 -9.07 0.09
N LYS A 142 0.78 -10.00 0.99
CA LYS A 142 -0.09 -11.15 0.70
C LYS A 142 -1.48 -10.92 1.25
N ALA A 143 -2.47 -11.52 0.60
CA ALA A 143 -3.84 -11.54 1.10
C ALA A 143 -3.90 -12.32 2.44
N ASP A 144 -4.54 -11.72 3.44
CA ASP A 144 -4.70 -12.31 4.78
C ASP A 144 -6.11 -12.85 5.03
N TRP A 145 -7.05 -12.60 4.10
CA TRP A 145 -8.45 -13.04 4.16
C TRP A 145 -9.18 -12.69 5.47
N GLY A 146 -8.72 -11.67 6.18
CA GLY A 146 -9.26 -11.31 7.50
C GLY A 146 -8.73 -12.15 8.67
N LEU A 147 -7.80 -13.07 8.43
CA LEU A 147 -7.16 -13.91 9.43
C LEU A 147 -5.90 -13.27 10.02
N GLY A 148 -5.39 -12.19 9.41
CA GLY A 148 -4.17 -11.51 9.82
C GLY A 148 -4.42 -10.18 10.55
N TYR A 149 -3.56 -9.89 11.53
CA TYR A 149 -3.44 -8.56 12.16
C TYR A 149 -2.51 -7.62 11.38
N ARG A 150 -2.10 -7.99 10.16
CA ARG A 150 -1.15 -7.19 9.37
C ARG A 150 -1.82 -5.91 8.90
N ARG A 151 -1.05 -4.82 8.86
CA ARG A 151 -1.57 -3.54 8.35
C ARG A 151 -1.93 -3.68 6.87
N LYS A 152 -3.17 -3.30 6.56
CA LYS A 152 -3.74 -3.41 5.21
C LYS A 152 -3.37 -2.23 4.33
N VAL A 153 -3.03 -1.09 4.92
CA VAL A 153 -2.63 0.14 4.21
C VAL A 153 -1.57 0.87 5.01
N PHE A 154 -0.83 1.75 4.35
CA PHE A 154 -0.03 2.75 5.06
C PHE A 154 -0.93 3.59 5.96
N THR A 155 -0.38 4.07 7.06
CA THR A 155 -1.10 4.91 8.04
C THR A 155 -0.48 6.30 8.18
N HIS A 156 0.65 6.54 7.53
CA HIS A 156 1.38 7.80 7.64
C HIS A 156 1.77 8.30 6.25
N PRO A 157 1.26 9.46 5.80
CA PRO A 157 1.44 9.95 4.42
C PRO A 157 2.90 10.08 3.97
N LEU A 158 3.75 10.74 4.77
CA LEU A 158 5.15 10.95 4.39
C LEU A 158 5.89 9.62 4.25
N TYR A 159 5.72 8.69 5.20
CA TYR A 159 6.30 7.36 5.15
C TYR A 159 5.81 6.58 3.92
N ALA A 160 4.52 6.65 3.59
CA ALA A 160 3.95 5.98 2.43
C ALA A 160 4.64 6.44 1.12
N VAL A 161 4.71 7.75 0.90
CA VAL A 161 5.30 8.31 -0.33
C VAL A 161 6.80 8.11 -0.35
N THR A 162 7.49 8.31 0.77
CA THR A 162 8.95 8.06 0.86
C THR A 162 9.28 6.63 0.50
N THR A 163 8.50 5.67 1.00
CA THR A 163 8.70 4.24 0.73
C THR A 163 8.54 3.94 -0.76
N VAL A 164 7.48 4.45 -1.40
CA VAL A 164 7.25 4.27 -2.84
C VAL A 164 8.33 4.98 -3.66
N CYS A 165 8.67 6.22 -3.35
CA CYS A 165 9.71 6.97 -4.05
C CYS A 165 11.07 6.27 -3.98
N ARG A 166 11.44 5.71 -2.82
CA ARG A 166 12.67 4.90 -2.69
C ARG A 166 12.62 3.64 -3.53
N LYS A 167 11.49 2.92 -3.52
CA LYS A 167 11.30 1.71 -4.33
C LYS A 167 11.39 1.95 -5.83
N LEU A 168 10.97 3.14 -6.27
CA LEU A 168 11.07 3.59 -7.65
C LEU A 168 12.43 4.23 -7.99
N GLY A 169 13.34 4.37 -7.02
CA GLY A 169 14.66 4.99 -7.22
C GLY A 169 14.65 6.52 -7.33
N LEU A 170 13.57 7.19 -6.91
CA LEU A 170 13.38 8.64 -7.04
C LEU A 170 14.04 9.47 -5.95
N VAL A 171 14.31 8.87 -4.79
CA VAL A 171 14.93 9.53 -3.63
C VAL A 171 16.02 8.62 -3.08
N GLY A 172 17.22 9.18 -2.90
CA GLY A 172 18.36 8.49 -2.27
C GLY A 172 18.16 8.33 -0.77
N GLY A 173 18.40 7.11 -0.26
CA GLY A 173 18.36 6.81 1.17
C GLY A 173 18.63 5.34 1.42
N GLY A 174 19.87 5.03 1.82
CA GLY A 174 20.29 3.70 2.20
C GLY A 174 19.52 3.23 3.43
N GLU A 175 18.62 2.29 3.23
CA GLU A 175 18.34 1.21 4.16
C GLU A 175 17.63 0.13 3.35
N ASP A 176 18.31 -1.00 3.27
CA ASP A 176 17.87 -2.24 2.67
C ASP A 176 16.51 -2.64 3.28
N LEU A 177 15.43 -2.51 2.51
CA LEU A 177 14.07 -2.89 2.92
C LEU A 177 13.93 -4.40 3.23
N SER A 178 15.00 -5.17 3.00
CA SER A 178 15.17 -6.56 3.40
C SER A 178 15.25 -6.79 4.92
N ARG A 179 15.43 -5.73 5.74
CA ARG A 179 15.53 -5.85 7.21
C ARG A 179 14.26 -5.53 8.01
N VAL A 180 13.12 -5.26 7.37
CA VAL A 180 11.85 -5.10 8.09
C VAL A 180 11.33 -6.47 8.50
N SER A 181 11.63 -6.84 9.75
CA SER A 181 11.32 -8.12 10.41
C SER A 181 9.92 -8.64 10.06
N ILE A 182 9.89 -9.79 9.37
CA ILE A 182 8.70 -10.63 9.30
C ILE A 182 8.57 -11.27 10.68
N ALA A 183 7.78 -10.66 11.57
CA ALA A 183 7.30 -11.34 12.76
C ALA A 183 6.40 -12.51 12.30
N SER A 184 6.99 -13.69 12.20
CA SER A 184 6.28 -14.96 12.09
C SER A 184 5.68 -15.27 13.47
N ALA A 185 4.36 -15.14 13.57
CA ALA A 185 3.62 -15.72 14.67
C ALA A 185 3.58 -17.25 14.47
N GLY A 186 4.57 -17.94 15.04
CA GLY A 186 4.55 -19.40 15.22
C GLY A 186 3.99 -19.72 16.61
N HIS A 187 2.84 -20.38 16.64
CA HIS A 187 2.36 -21.11 17.82
C HIS A 187 3.23 -22.35 18.04
N ALA A 188 3.76 -22.55 19.26
CA ALA A 188 3.60 -23.78 20.05
C ALA A 188 4.55 -23.79 21.26
N SER A 189 3.95 -23.79 22.45
CA SER A 189 4.25 -24.64 23.62
C SER A 189 5.66 -25.23 23.78
N SER A 190 6.36 -24.85 24.86
CA SER A 190 6.67 -25.79 25.94
C SER A 190 7.38 -25.09 27.11
N ARG A 191 6.91 -25.41 28.32
CA ARG A 191 7.55 -25.13 29.60
C ARG A 191 8.91 -25.85 29.65
N LEU A 192 9.90 -25.24 30.30
CA LEU A 192 10.69 -25.86 31.37
C LEU A 192 11.51 -24.81 32.13
N ARG A 193 11.62 -25.03 33.44
CA ARG A 193 12.19 -24.17 34.47
C ARG A 193 13.70 -24.45 34.65
N SER A 194 14.36 -23.47 35.28
CA SER A 194 15.62 -23.57 36.06
C SER A 194 16.91 -23.66 35.21
N VAL A 195 18.05 -23.03 35.51
CA VAL A 195 18.77 -22.86 36.79
C VAL A 195 19.68 -21.62 36.72
N LYS A 196 19.81 -20.90 37.85
CA LYS A 196 20.84 -19.87 38.12
C LYS A 196 22.20 -20.52 38.38
N ILE A 197 23.28 -20.10 37.71
CA ILE A 197 24.64 -20.08 38.28
C ILE A 197 25.43 -18.91 37.68
N ALA A 198 25.73 -17.88 38.48
CA ALA A 198 26.84 -16.97 38.26
C ALA A 198 27.15 -16.20 39.55
N LYS A 199 28.19 -16.60 40.28
CA LYS A 199 28.99 -15.72 41.13
C LYS A 199 30.45 -16.18 41.06
N HIS A 200 31.24 -15.45 40.28
CA HIS A 200 32.68 -15.37 40.43
C HIS A 200 33.05 -13.88 40.38
N SER A 201 33.58 -13.36 41.47
CA SER A 201 34.41 -12.16 41.52
C SER A 201 35.22 -12.24 42.82
N PHE A 202 36.54 -12.23 42.63
CA PHE A 202 37.68 -12.01 43.52
C PHE A 202 37.45 -11.86 45.03
#